data_AF-A0A558QVX1-F1
#
_entry.id   AF-A0A558QVX1-F1
#
_cell.length_a   1.000
_cell.length_b   1.000
_cell.length_c   1.000
_cell.angle_alpha   90.00
_cell.angle_beta   90.00
_cell.angle_gamma   90.00
#
_symmetry.space_group_name_H-M   'P 1'
#
loop_
_entity.id
_entity.type
_entity.pdbx_description
1 polymer ?
#
loop_
_entity_poly.entity_id
_entity_poly.type
_entity_poly.pdbx_seq_one_letter_code
_entity_poly.pdbx_strand_id
1 'polypeptide(L)'
;MAFGNNSTLISSATVTNIEANGTSNETFFGQDGRADAFVIADGTVGDDAITNFDVNDTIITGKKIFDGNNDGYIDFGPNNVLDVDRTGSGVGRAGEDQISVSGNGADFVTTIRYLGTKDGGFAYGAADVRDNFLGHFTKGFDNAAGSTGGDASVSGFAFKYDNQVADTTYDFGKGQSVLLLDNATGLNFGGDTITKFGNDDLLVTTSKLYDSDNSGVVTFGKNLVLDISGSEGPLASDPAGGPGGQLDLGATRAKSGLTFLGEKTIEDSTYYYYGTSHSTVDLSFA
;
A
#
# COMPACT_ATOMS: atom_id res chain seq x y z
N MET A 1 -13.96 17.75 3.89
CA MET A 1 -13.36 19.05 3.49
C MET A 1 -12.92 18.93 2.04
N ALA A 2 -12.23 19.90 1.41
CA ALA A 2 -11.82 19.73 0.01
C ALA A 2 -10.40 19.11 -0.04
N PHE A 3 -10.32 17.90 -0.59
CA PHE A 3 -9.06 17.30 -1.02
C PHE A 3 -8.44 18.10 -2.17
N GLY A 4 -7.14 18.04 -2.29
CA GLY A 4 -6.38 18.45 -3.47
C GLY A 4 -6.59 17.48 -4.64
N ASN A 5 -5.73 17.58 -5.66
CA ASN A 5 -5.79 16.69 -6.81
C ASN A 5 -5.17 15.33 -6.47
N ASN A 6 -5.99 14.27 -6.58
CA ASN A 6 -5.58 12.88 -6.36
C ASN A 6 -5.87 12.00 -7.60
N SER A 7 -5.85 12.57 -8.80
CA SER A 7 -6.27 11.90 -10.03
C SER A 7 -5.27 10.88 -10.58
N THR A 8 -3.98 11.02 -10.25
CA THR A 8 -2.89 10.18 -10.79
C THR A 8 -2.67 8.96 -9.89
N LEU A 9 -2.38 7.80 -10.48
CA LEU A 9 -2.03 6.58 -9.73
C LEU A 9 -0.62 6.65 -9.12
N ILE A 10 0.40 6.92 -9.95
CA ILE A 10 1.80 6.96 -9.54
C ILE A 10 2.20 8.40 -9.28
N SER A 11 2.76 8.70 -8.11
CA SER A 11 3.10 10.07 -7.71
C SER A 11 4.58 10.27 -7.39
N SER A 12 5.24 9.26 -6.82
CA SER A 12 6.63 9.35 -6.34
C SER A 12 7.47 8.10 -6.62
N ALA A 13 6.87 7.00 -7.10
CA ALA A 13 7.63 5.86 -7.56
C ALA A 13 8.34 6.15 -8.91
N THR A 14 9.47 5.48 -9.13
CA THR A 14 10.15 5.47 -10.42
C THR A 14 9.42 4.52 -11.37
N VAL A 15 9.02 5.00 -12.55
CA VAL A 15 8.25 4.20 -13.50
C VAL A 15 9.15 3.41 -14.44
N THR A 16 8.94 2.10 -14.50
CA THR A 16 9.51 1.20 -15.50
C THR A 16 8.39 0.62 -16.35
N ASN A 17 8.36 0.95 -17.65
CA ASN A 17 7.36 0.40 -18.57
C ASN A 17 7.85 -0.93 -19.16
N ILE A 18 7.00 -1.95 -19.12
CA ILE A 18 7.18 -3.23 -19.78
C ILE A 18 6.32 -3.20 -21.04
N GLU A 19 6.96 -3.14 -22.21
CA GLU A 19 6.30 -2.84 -23.48
C GLU A 19 5.68 -4.08 -24.12
N ALA A 20 4.51 -3.94 -24.75
CA ALA A 20 3.89 -4.99 -25.56
C ALA A 20 4.59 -5.12 -26.93
N ASN A 21 5.86 -5.57 -26.90
CA ASN A 21 6.75 -5.62 -28.05
C ASN A 21 6.80 -7.02 -28.69
N GLY A 22 6.18 -8.03 -28.07
CA GLY A 22 6.19 -9.42 -28.52
C GLY A 22 7.59 -10.00 -28.71
N THR A 23 8.60 -9.43 -28.05
CA THR A 23 9.98 -9.90 -28.10
C THR A 23 10.20 -11.00 -27.06
N SER A 24 11.31 -11.73 -27.19
CA SER A 24 11.66 -12.78 -26.24
C SER A 24 12.46 -12.19 -25.07
N ASN A 25 11.84 -12.16 -23.90
CA ASN A 25 12.41 -12.20 -22.56
C ASN A 25 13.33 -11.03 -22.21
N GLU A 26 12.74 -9.96 -21.69
CA GLU A 26 13.44 -8.83 -21.12
C GLU A 26 13.59 -8.99 -19.59
N THR A 27 14.55 -8.30 -18.99
CA THR A 27 14.77 -8.31 -17.54
C THR A 27 14.81 -6.89 -17.00
N PHE A 28 13.92 -6.61 -16.06
CA PHE A 28 13.76 -5.34 -15.37
C PHE A 28 14.24 -5.49 -13.93
N PHE A 29 14.77 -4.41 -13.35
CA PHE A 29 15.40 -4.44 -12.02
C PHE A 29 14.76 -3.39 -11.12
N GLY A 30 14.25 -3.84 -9.98
CA GLY A 30 13.97 -2.98 -8.83
C GLY A 30 15.29 -2.49 -8.22
N GLN A 31 15.26 -1.33 -7.60
CA GLN A 31 16.41 -0.76 -6.94
C GLN A 31 16.16 -0.56 -5.46
N ASP A 32 17.11 -1.08 -4.68
CA ASP A 32 17.07 -1.04 -3.23
C ASP A 32 16.78 0.35 -2.67
N GLY A 33 15.81 0.41 -1.75
CA GLY A 33 15.55 1.60 -0.94
C GLY A 33 14.80 2.72 -1.65
N ARG A 34 14.17 2.43 -2.80
CA ARG A 34 13.17 3.31 -3.42
C ARG A 34 11.99 2.48 -3.90
N ALA A 35 10.90 3.15 -4.27
CA ALA A 35 9.78 2.50 -4.95
C ALA A 35 9.96 2.52 -6.46
N ASP A 36 9.92 1.35 -7.09
CA ASP A 36 9.77 1.18 -8.53
C ASP A 36 8.35 0.68 -8.86
N ALA A 37 7.74 1.29 -9.88
CA ALA A 37 6.44 0.92 -10.41
C ALA A 37 6.62 0.28 -11.80
N PHE A 38 6.41 -1.04 -11.88
CA PHE A 38 6.49 -1.82 -13.10
C PHE A 38 5.13 -1.79 -13.80
N VAL A 39 5.02 -1.00 -14.87
CA VAL A 39 3.80 -0.80 -15.63
C VAL A 39 3.80 -1.74 -16.83
N ILE A 40 2.96 -2.77 -16.77
CA ILE A 40 2.82 -3.78 -17.82
C ILE A 40 1.79 -3.29 -18.83
N ALA A 41 2.22 -3.18 -20.10
CA ALA A 41 1.37 -2.76 -21.19
C ALA A 41 0.23 -3.76 -21.46
N ASP A 42 -0.87 -3.27 -22.02
CA ASP A 42 -1.90 -4.15 -22.59
C ASP A 42 -1.39 -4.79 -23.90
N GLY A 43 -1.62 -6.10 -24.06
CA GLY A 43 -1.19 -6.88 -25.22
C GLY A 43 0.02 -7.74 -24.91
N THR A 44 0.52 -8.48 -25.90
CA THR A 44 1.58 -9.46 -25.70
C THR A 44 2.92 -8.79 -25.35
N VAL A 45 3.31 -8.86 -24.08
CA VAL A 45 4.62 -8.45 -23.57
C VAL A 45 5.64 -9.59 -23.69
N GLY A 46 5.20 -10.85 -23.55
CA GLY A 46 6.05 -12.03 -23.61
C GLY A 46 6.47 -12.58 -22.24
N ASP A 47 7.55 -13.36 -22.23
CA ASP A 47 8.06 -14.05 -21.04
C ASP A 47 9.16 -13.22 -20.35
N ASP A 48 8.78 -12.12 -19.68
CA ASP A 48 9.73 -11.20 -19.05
C ASP A 48 10.04 -11.54 -17.58
N ALA A 49 11.06 -10.88 -17.04
CA ALA A 49 11.46 -11.01 -15.64
C ALA A 49 11.58 -9.66 -14.93
N ILE A 50 11.06 -9.58 -13.71
CA ILE A 50 11.32 -8.50 -12.75
C ILE A 50 12.21 -9.08 -11.64
N THR A 51 13.38 -8.49 -11.45
CA THR A 51 14.37 -8.89 -10.45
C THR A 51 14.50 -7.83 -9.36
N ASN A 52 14.80 -8.24 -8.13
CA ASN A 52 14.89 -7.37 -6.96
C ASN A 52 13.58 -6.61 -6.68
N PHE A 53 12.44 -7.29 -6.81
CA PHE A 53 11.15 -6.72 -6.42
C PHE A 53 11.07 -6.66 -4.89
N ASP A 54 11.10 -5.46 -4.32
CA ASP A 54 11.09 -5.27 -2.87
C ASP A 54 9.69 -4.89 -2.31
N VAL A 55 9.64 -4.61 -1.01
CA VAL A 55 8.40 -4.30 -0.28
C VAL A 55 7.75 -2.96 -0.70
N ASN A 56 8.50 -2.08 -1.36
CA ASN A 56 8.04 -0.78 -1.85
C ASN A 56 7.70 -0.82 -3.34
N ASP A 57 8.03 -1.91 -4.03
CA ASP A 57 7.76 -2.02 -5.46
C ASP A 57 6.30 -2.37 -5.75
N THR A 58 5.85 -1.97 -6.93
CA THR A 58 4.49 -2.23 -7.40
C THR A 58 4.44 -2.75 -8.82
N ILE A 59 3.49 -3.64 -9.07
CA ILE A 59 3.10 -4.07 -10.42
C ILE A 59 1.80 -3.36 -10.78
N ILE A 60 1.75 -2.78 -11.96
CA ILE A 60 0.58 -2.06 -12.47
C ILE A 60 0.20 -2.63 -13.82
N THR A 61 -1.06 -3.00 -13.97
CA THR A 61 -1.60 -3.56 -15.22
C THR A 61 -2.78 -2.73 -15.74
N GLY A 62 -3.02 -2.77 -17.05
CA GLY A 62 -4.21 -2.14 -17.66
C GLY A 62 -5.52 -2.87 -17.39
N LYS A 63 -5.44 -4.15 -16.98
CA LYS A 63 -6.58 -4.98 -16.59
C LYS A 63 -6.31 -5.69 -15.28
N LYS A 64 -7.36 -5.88 -14.48
CA LYS A 64 -7.28 -6.62 -13.23
C LYS A 64 -6.84 -8.06 -13.49
N ILE A 65 -5.73 -8.47 -12.88
CA ILE A 65 -5.24 -9.85 -12.83
C ILE A 65 -6.30 -10.73 -12.15
N PHE A 66 -6.49 -11.93 -12.67
CA PHE A 66 -7.51 -12.86 -12.18
C PHE A 66 -7.19 -13.38 -10.76
N ASP A 67 -8.00 -12.92 -9.81
CA ASP A 67 -8.05 -13.41 -8.44
C ASP A 67 -9.15 -14.49 -8.34
N GLY A 68 -8.72 -15.76 -8.25
CA GLY A 68 -9.61 -16.91 -8.41
C GLY A 68 -10.52 -17.21 -7.21
N ASN A 69 -10.08 -16.86 -6.01
CA ASN A 69 -10.83 -17.01 -4.76
C ASN A 69 -11.39 -15.67 -4.23
N ASN A 70 -11.05 -14.56 -4.90
CA ASN A 70 -11.48 -13.21 -4.59
C ASN A 70 -11.11 -12.79 -3.16
N ASP A 71 -9.92 -13.17 -2.71
CA ASP A 71 -9.40 -12.81 -1.39
C ASP A 71 -8.56 -11.52 -1.42
N GLY A 72 -8.21 -11.01 -2.60
CA GLY A 72 -7.38 -9.83 -2.80
C GLY A 72 -5.89 -10.15 -2.95
N TYR A 73 -5.51 -11.42 -3.04
CA TYR A 73 -4.16 -11.89 -3.31
C TYR A 73 -4.09 -12.54 -4.69
N ILE A 74 -2.93 -12.44 -5.32
CA ILE A 74 -2.61 -13.12 -6.57
C ILE A 74 -1.45 -14.06 -6.28
N ASP A 75 -1.76 -15.33 -6.14
CA ASP A 75 -0.76 -16.38 -6.03
C ASP A 75 -0.15 -16.68 -7.39
N PHE A 76 1.16 -16.83 -7.38
CA PHE A 76 1.93 -17.19 -8.55
C PHE A 76 1.70 -18.66 -8.88
N GLY A 77 1.87 -19.02 -10.15
CA GLY A 77 1.78 -20.42 -10.56
C GLY A 77 2.81 -21.30 -9.83
N PRO A 78 2.67 -22.64 -9.86
CA PRO A 78 3.65 -23.57 -9.26
C PRO A 78 5.09 -23.44 -9.80
N ASN A 79 5.26 -22.73 -10.90
CA ASN A 79 6.53 -22.35 -11.51
C ASN A 79 7.06 -20.98 -11.04
N ASN A 80 6.43 -20.35 -10.03
CA ASN A 80 6.73 -19.01 -9.51
C ASN A 80 6.65 -17.91 -10.59
N VAL A 81 5.64 -18.00 -11.46
CA VAL A 81 5.38 -17.03 -12.53
C VAL A 81 4.03 -16.37 -12.30
N LEU A 82 4.00 -15.06 -12.48
CA LEU A 82 2.79 -14.25 -12.53
C LEU A 82 2.20 -14.32 -13.93
N ASP A 83 0.92 -14.67 -13.99
CA ASP A 83 0.14 -14.80 -15.21
C ASP A 83 -0.82 -13.61 -15.28
N VAL A 84 -0.39 -12.56 -15.99
CA VAL A 84 -0.97 -11.21 -15.88
C VAL A 84 -2.30 -11.07 -16.63
N ASP A 85 -2.50 -11.86 -17.68
CA ASP A 85 -3.67 -11.85 -18.54
C ASP A 85 -4.53 -13.13 -18.41
N ARG A 86 -4.30 -13.92 -17.34
CA ARG A 86 -5.14 -15.07 -16.96
C ARG A 86 -6.63 -14.74 -17.00
N THR A 87 -7.42 -15.62 -17.62
CA THR A 87 -8.89 -15.43 -17.73
C THR A 87 -9.72 -16.38 -16.84
N GLY A 88 -9.08 -17.18 -15.99
CA GLY A 88 -9.78 -18.04 -15.03
C GLY A 88 -8.90 -19.10 -14.37
N SER A 89 -9.53 -20.01 -13.62
CA SER A 89 -8.82 -21.12 -12.95
C SER A 89 -8.51 -22.29 -13.88
N GLY A 90 -7.34 -22.91 -13.68
CA GLY A 90 -6.89 -24.12 -14.37
C GLY A 90 -5.84 -23.89 -15.47
N VAL A 91 -5.09 -24.94 -15.80
CA VAL A 91 -3.90 -24.90 -16.68
C VAL A 91 -4.20 -24.38 -18.11
N GLY A 92 -5.43 -24.57 -18.60
CA GLY A 92 -5.84 -24.11 -19.93
C GLY A 92 -6.37 -22.67 -19.99
N ARG A 93 -6.22 -21.90 -18.92
CA ARG A 93 -6.68 -20.50 -18.82
C ARG A 93 -5.56 -19.53 -18.49
N ALA A 94 -4.31 -20.02 -18.54
CA ALA A 94 -3.16 -19.14 -18.54
C ALA A 94 -3.24 -18.23 -19.76
N GLY A 95 -2.88 -16.96 -19.57
CA GLY A 95 -2.78 -16.03 -20.67
C GLY A 95 -1.48 -16.21 -21.44
N GLU A 96 -1.25 -15.31 -22.39
CA GLU A 96 -0.04 -15.33 -23.22
C GLU A 96 1.17 -14.73 -22.51
N ASP A 97 0.95 -13.90 -21.48
CA ASP A 97 1.99 -13.11 -20.84
C ASP A 97 2.36 -13.66 -19.46
N GLN A 98 3.65 -13.95 -19.31
CA GLN A 98 4.21 -14.60 -18.12
C GLN A 98 5.37 -13.78 -17.58
N ILE A 99 5.22 -13.29 -16.35
CA ILE A 99 6.24 -12.47 -15.70
C ILE A 99 6.84 -13.26 -14.55
N SER A 100 8.14 -13.55 -14.63
CA SER A 100 8.88 -14.08 -13.49
C SER A 100 9.20 -12.94 -12.54
N VAL A 101 8.89 -13.06 -11.24
CA VAL A 101 9.21 -12.03 -10.25
C VAL A 101 10.06 -12.64 -9.14
N SER A 102 11.24 -12.07 -8.93
CA SER A 102 12.13 -12.44 -7.82
C SER A 102 12.39 -11.23 -6.94
N GLY A 103 12.41 -11.46 -5.63
CA GLY A 103 12.72 -10.45 -4.62
C GLY A 103 14.22 -10.22 -4.46
N ASN A 104 14.58 -9.51 -3.39
CA ASN A 104 15.99 -9.26 -3.06
C ASN A 104 16.71 -10.58 -2.70
N GLY A 105 18.01 -10.66 -2.96
CA GLY A 105 18.82 -11.80 -2.51
C GLY A 105 18.51 -13.17 -3.16
N ALA A 106 17.79 -13.20 -4.28
CA ALA A 106 17.29 -14.40 -4.98
C ALA A 106 16.08 -15.10 -4.33
N ASP A 107 15.38 -14.41 -3.42
CA ASP A 107 14.10 -14.89 -2.90
C ASP A 107 13.00 -14.84 -3.97
N PHE A 108 12.03 -15.74 -3.88
CA PHE A 108 10.90 -15.76 -4.81
C PHE A 108 9.76 -14.92 -4.28
N VAL A 109 9.22 -14.04 -5.11
CA VAL A 109 7.91 -13.45 -4.85
C VAL A 109 6.87 -14.48 -5.28
N THR A 110 6.11 -15.00 -4.32
CA THR A 110 5.09 -16.03 -4.59
C THR A 110 3.67 -15.47 -4.59
N THR A 111 3.47 -14.30 -3.98
CA THR A 111 2.15 -13.69 -3.82
C THR A 111 2.27 -12.17 -3.82
N ILE A 112 1.38 -11.50 -4.55
CA ILE A 112 1.18 -10.05 -4.49
C ILE A 112 -0.24 -9.76 -4.02
N ARG A 113 -0.47 -8.61 -3.40
CA ARG A 113 -1.80 -8.16 -2.97
C ARG A 113 -2.31 -7.04 -3.86
N TYR A 114 -3.60 -7.08 -4.17
CA TYR A 114 -4.28 -6.02 -4.90
C TYR A 114 -4.43 -4.78 -4.01
N LEU A 115 -3.99 -3.61 -4.50
CA LEU A 115 -4.04 -2.34 -3.78
C LEU A 115 -5.22 -1.47 -4.20
N GLY A 116 -5.76 -1.65 -5.42
CA GLY A 116 -6.87 -0.85 -5.92
C GLY A 116 -6.70 -0.45 -7.39
N THR A 117 -7.52 0.51 -7.82
CA THR A 117 -7.50 0.99 -9.20
C THR A 117 -7.73 2.50 -9.28
N LYS A 118 -6.90 3.16 -10.08
CA LYS A 118 -6.95 4.58 -10.33
C LYS A 118 -6.34 4.86 -11.68
N ASP A 119 -6.86 5.86 -12.39
CA ASP A 119 -6.34 6.29 -13.70
C ASP A 119 -6.24 5.14 -14.73
N GLY A 120 -7.16 4.17 -14.65
CA GLY A 120 -7.17 2.98 -15.50
C GLY A 120 -6.14 1.89 -15.15
N GLY A 121 -5.22 2.15 -14.23
CA GLY A 121 -4.28 1.15 -13.73
C GLY A 121 -4.84 0.33 -12.58
N PHE A 122 -4.51 -0.96 -12.54
CA PHE A 122 -4.75 -1.86 -11.41
C PHE A 122 -3.42 -2.11 -10.71
N ALA A 123 -3.31 -1.72 -9.44
CA ALA A 123 -2.05 -1.76 -8.70
C ALA A 123 -1.98 -2.96 -7.77
N TYR A 124 -0.78 -3.53 -7.67
CA TYR A 124 -0.44 -4.65 -6.82
C TYR A 124 0.89 -4.40 -6.12
N GLY A 125 0.99 -4.76 -4.84
CA GLY A 125 2.22 -4.65 -4.04
C GLY A 125 2.57 -5.96 -3.36
N ALA A 126 3.73 -6.02 -2.71
CA ALA A 126 4.19 -7.21 -1.99
C ALA A 126 3.20 -7.64 -0.89
N ALA A 127 2.70 -8.88 -0.90
CA ALA A 127 1.68 -9.30 0.08
C ALA A 127 2.15 -9.16 1.54
N ASP A 128 3.45 -9.38 1.77
CA ASP A 128 4.07 -9.45 3.09
C ASP A 128 3.98 -8.15 3.88
N VAL A 129 3.92 -6.97 3.24
CA VAL A 129 3.77 -5.68 3.95
C VAL A 129 2.45 -5.63 4.73
N ARG A 130 1.36 -6.15 4.15
CA ARG A 130 0.11 -6.28 4.91
C ARG A 130 0.20 -7.44 5.89
N ASP A 131 0.66 -8.60 5.43
CA ASP A 131 0.50 -9.84 6.19
C ASP A 131 1.37 -9.87 7.45
N ASN A 132 2.58 -9.28 7.38
CA ASN A 132 3.46 -9.14 8.54
C ASN A 132 2.90 -8.17 9.58
N PHE A 133 2.14 -7.16 9.16
CA PHE A 133 1.59 -6.15 10.06
C PHE A 133 0.15 -6.44 10.50
N LEU A 134 -0.82 -6.44 9.58
CA LEU A 134 -2.23 -6.65 9.87
C LEU A 134 -2.62 -8.14 9.98
N GLY A 135 -1.83 -9.02 9.37
CA GLY A 135 -2.18 -10.42 9.17
C GLY A 135 -2.89 -10.65 7.84
N HIS A 136 -2.99 -11.92 7.45
CA HIS A 136 -3.56 -12.30 6.16
C HIS A 136 -5.08 -12.10 6.12
N PHE A 137 -5.60 -11.44 5.09
CA PHE A 137 -7.04 -11.21 4.92
C PHE A 137 -7.67 -12.32 4.09
N THR A 138 -8.90 -12.72 4.43
CA THR A 138 -9.61 -13.74 3.62
C THR A 138 -10.45 -13.12 2.51
N LYS A 139 -10.70 -11.81 2.57
CA LYS A 139 -11.42 -11.04 1.56
C LYS A 139 -11.23 -9.54 1.74
N GLY A 140 -10.99 -8.83 0.64
CA GLY A 140 -11.16 -7.39 0.57
C GLY A 140 -10.07 -6.60 1.29
N PHE A 141 -10.48 -5.50 1.93
CA PHE A 141 -9.58 -4.48 2.49
C PHE A 141 -9.89 -4.16 3.95
N ASP A 142 -10.88 -4.82 4.53
CA ASP A 142 -11.29 -4.67 5.91
C ASP A 142 -11.48 -6.02 6.57
N ASN A 143 -11.06 -6.11 7.82
CA ASN A 143 -11.22 -7.32 8.61
C ASN A 143 -11.78 -6.99 9.99
N ALA A 144 -13.01 -7.43 10.23
CA ALA A 144 -13.71 -7.25 11.50
C ALA A 144 -13.45 -8.40 12.51
N ALA A 145 -12.86 -9.51 12.05
CA ALA A 145 -12.35 -10.64 12.85
C ALA A 145 -11.94 -11.77 11.89
N GLY A 146 -10.69 -12.26 11.97
CA GLY A 146 -10.29 -13.49 11.27
C GLY A 146 -8.97 -13.44 10.51
N SER A 147 -8.18 -12.36 10.60
CA SER A 147 -6.82 -12.37 10.08
C SER A 147 -5.97 -13.32 10.92
N THR A 148 -5.35 -14.32 10.31
CA THR A 148 -4.32 -15.11 10.96
C THR A 148 -2.96 -14.45 10.73
N GLY A 149 -2.12 -14.42 11.77
CA GLY A 149 -0.82 -13.74 11.71
C GLY A 149 -0.91 -12.24 11.96
N GLY A 150 0.15 -11.53 11.57
CA GLY A 150 0.32 -10.10 11.80
C GLY A 150 1.05 -9.79 13.12
N ASP A 151 1.33 -8.51 13.31
CA ASP A 151 2.10 -8.03 14.46
C ASP A 151 1.29 -8.12 15.76
N ALA A 152 1.97 -8.52 16.84
CA ALA A 152 1.34 -8.63 18.15
C ALA A 152 0.76 -7.28 18.63
N SER A 153 1.39 -6.15 18.27
CA SER A 153 0.95 -4.80 18.70
C SER A 153 -0.42 -4.41 18.13
N VAL A 154 -0.83 -4.97 16.99
CA VAL A 154 -2.13 -4.68 16.37
C VAL A 154 -3.06 -5.89 16.31
N SER A 155 -2.61 -7.06 16.78
CA SER A 155 -3.41 -8.29 16.81
C SER A 155 -4.73 -8.16 17.57
N GLY A 156 -4.77 -7.31 18.61
CA GLY A 156 -5.95 -7.07 19.46
C GLY A 156 -6.94 -6.04 18.91
N PHE A 157 -6.65 -5.37 17.80
CA PHE A 157 -7.54 -4.39 17.21
C PHE A 157 -8.80 -5.06 16.66
N ALA A 158 -9.96 -4.49 16.97
CA ALA A 158 -11.25 -5.01 16.54
C ALA A 158 -11.46 -4.86 15.02
N PHE A 159 -10.92 -3.81 14.43
CA PHE A 159 -11.01 -3.54 13.00
C PHE A 159 -9.63 -3.22 12.42
N LYS A 160 -9.29 -3.90 11.33
CA LYS A 160 -8.06 -3.69 10.58
C LYS A 160 -8.40 -3.32 9.15
N TYR A 161 -7.79 -2.26 8.65
CA TYR A 161 -8.01 -1.76 7.30
C TYR A 161 -6.68 -1.68 6.56
N ASP A 162 -6.65 -2.21 5.35
CA ASP A 162 -5.59 -1.95 4.37
C ASP A 162 -6.08 -0.84 3.44
N ASN A 163 -5.28 0.19 3.21
CA ASN A 163 -5.74 1.30 2.40
C ASN A 163 -5.88 0.91 0.93
N GLN A 164 -6.84 1.53 0.26
CA GLN A 164 -7.08 1.30 -1.15
C GLN A 164 -6.56 2.46 -2.00
N VAL A 165 -6.09 2.15 -3.19
CA VAL A 165 -5.94 3.13 -4.26
C VAL A 165 -7.33 3.47 -4.80
N ALA A 166 -8.05 4.30 -4.06
CA ALA A 166 -9.37 4.86 -4.34
C ALA A 166 -9.71 5.95 -3.30
N ASP A 167 -10.76 6.73 -3.53
CA ASP A 167 -11.29 7.61 -2.49
C ASP A 167 -12.22 6.81 -1.56
N THR A 168 -11.77 6.49 -0.35
CA THR A 168 -12.47 5.58 0.56
C THR A 168 -12.94 6.27 1.84
N THR A 169 -14.04 5.79 2.43
CA THR A 169 -14.47 6.20 3.77
C THR A 169 -14.41 5.04 4.74
N TYR A 170 -13.68 5.22 5.83
CA TYR A 170 -13.52 4.25 6.92
C TYR A 170 -14.30 4.70 8.17
N ASP A 171 -14.98 3.78 8.86
CA ASP A 171 -15.73 4.06 10.11
C ASP A 171 -15.03 3.43 11.31
N PHE A 172 -14.37 4.27 12.10
CA PHE A 172 -13.63 3.87 13.30
C PHE A 172 -14.53 3.88 14.55
N GLY A 173 -15.82 4.20 14.42
CA GLY A 173 -16.75 4.26 15.56
C GLY A 173 -17.23 2.92 16.11
N LYS A 174 -16.67 1.79 15.65
CA LYS A 174 -17.14 0.45 15.99
C LYS A 174 -16.29 -0.25 17.04
N GLY A 175 -15.16 0.35 17.41
CA GLY A 175 -14.16 -0.18 18.33
C GLY A 175 -12.76 0.15 17.84
N GLN A 176 -11.77 -0.32 18.57
CA GLN A 176 -10.36 -0.05 18.29
C GLN A 176 -10.01 -0.42 16.83
N SER A 177 -9.56 0.57 16.06
CA SER A 177 -9.35 0.46 14.62
C SER A 177 -7.94 0.86 14.19
N VAL A 178 -7.38 0.15 13.21
CA VAL A 178 -6.08 0.47 12.60
C VAL A 178 -6.23 0.55 11.09
N LEU A 179 -5.65 1.58 10.47
CA LEU A 179 -5.49 1.69 9.02
C LEU A 179 -4.00 1.64 8.67
N LEU A 180 -3.62 0.70 7.81
CA LEU A 180 -2.33 0.68 7.13
C LEU A 180 -2.42 1.49 5.83
N LEU A 181 -1.59 2.51 5.70
CA LEU A 181 -1.33 3.27 4.48
C LEU A 181 0.04 2.86 3.93
N ASP A 182 0.06 2.06 2.87
CA ASP A 182 1.32 1.61 2.27
C ASP A 182 1.93 2.66 1.32
N ASN A 183 2.20 3.85 1.85
CA ASN A 183 2.67 5.00 1.08
C ASN A 183 4.14 4.90 0.64
N ALA A 184 4.92 3.94 1.17
CA ALA A 184 6.25 3.64 0.68
C ALA A 184 6.24 3.18 -0.78
N THR A 185 5.12 2.65 -1.27
CA THR A 185 4.93 2.26 -2.68
C THR A 185 5.01 3.41 -3.69
N GLY A 186 4.96 4.66 -3.22
CA GLY A 186 4.97 5.84 -4.09
C GLY A 186 3.73 5.99 -4.97
N LEU A 187 2.66 5.24 -4.66
CA LEU A 187 1.33 5.41 -5.23
C LEU A 187 0.56 6.51 -4.48
N ASN A 188 -0.32 7.20 -5.18
CA ASN A 188 -1.32 8.06 -4.57
C ASN A 188 -2.54 7.22 -4.22
N PHE A 189 -2.84 7.07 -2.94
CA PHE A 189 -3.96 6.23 -2.51
C PHE A 189 -5.32 6.93 -2.70
N GLY A 190 -5.42 8.25 -2.56
CA GLY A 190 -6.65 8.98 -2.85
C GLY A 190 -6.94 10.08 -1.84
N GLY A 191 -8.15 10.62 -1.90
CA GLY A 191 -8.73 11.46 -0.86
C GLY A 191 -9.60 10.62 0.08
N ASP A 192 -8.98 10.06 1.11
CA ASP A 192 -9.65 9.19 2.06
C ASP A 192 -10.28 9.95 3.22
N THR A 193 -11.32 9.39 3.82
CA THR A 193 -11.97 9.94 5.02
C THR A 193 -12.02 8.88 6.12
N ILE A 194 -11.54 9.19 7.32
CA ILE A 194 -11.82 8.38 8.52
C ILE A 194 -12.83 9.12 9.39
N THR A 195 -13.93 8.46 9.68
CA THR A 195 -14.91 8.98 10.63
C THR A 195 -14.64 8.45 12.03
N LYS A 196 -14.75 9.35 13.02
CA LYS A 196 -14.66 9.07 14.47
C LYS A 196 -13.29 8.52 14.93
N PHE A 197 -12.20 8.94 14.29
CA PHE A 197 -10.84 8.63 14.75
C PHE A 197 -10.65 9.07 16.22
N GLY A 198 -10.36 8.09 17.09
CA GLY A 198 -10.31 8.18 18.54
C GLY A 198 -8.90 8.01 19.12
N ASN A 199 -8.83 7.95 20.46
CA ASN A 199 -7.56 7.80 21.18
C ASN A 199 -7.02 6.37 21.18
N ASP A 200 -7.87 5.39 20.90
CA ASP A 200 -7.54 3.98 20.84
C ASP A 200 -7.22 3.51 19.42
N ASP A 201 -7.43 4.38 18.42
CA ASP A 201 -7.19 4.09 17.02
C ASP A 201 -5.76 4.40 16.57
N LEU A 202 -5.34 3.73 15.49
CA LEU A 202 -4.05 3.95 14.84
C LEU A 202 -4.18 4.29 13.37
N LEU A 203 -3.34 5.23 12.95
CA LEU A 203 -2.92 5.36 11.57
C LEU A 203 -1.49 4.86 11.47
N VAL A 204 -1.21 3.96 10.53
CA VAL A 204 0.13 3.42 10.30
C VAL A 204 0.53 3.63 8.86
N THR A 205 1.76 4.11 8.64
CA THR A 205 2.31 4.36 7.31
C THR A 205 3.61 3.58 7.09
N THR A 206 3.99 3.31 5.85
CA THR A 206 5.26 2.62 5.52
C THR A 206 6.40 3.58 5.14
N SER A 207 6.07 4.83 4.80
CA SER A 207 7.00 5.97 4.78
C SER A 207 6.56 7.05 5.75
N LYS A 208 7.52 7.72 6.40
CA LYS A 208 7.25 8.65 7.50
C LYS A 208 6.54 9.91 7.00
N LEU A 209 5.56 10.37 7.77
CA LEU A 209 4.85 11.63 7.53
C LEU A 209 5.73 12.86 7.81
N TYR A 210 5.58 13.92 7.03
CA TYR A 210 6.34 15.15 7.20
C TYR A 210 5.89 15.94 8.43
N ASP A 211 6.80 16.04 9.41
CA ASP A 211 6.67 16.92 10.58
C ASP A 211 7.57 18.14 10.37
N SER A 212 6.96 19.28 10.04
CA SER A 212 7.69 20.48 9.62
C SER A 212 8.60 21.10 10.69
N ASP A 213 8.28 20.87 11.97
CA ASP A 213 9.04 21.45 13.09
C ASP A 213 9.70 20.39 13.98
N ASN A 214 9.60 19.11 13.61
CA ASN A 214 10.12 17.96 14.35
C ASN A 214 9.61 17.92 15.81
N SER A 215 8.39 18.38 16.05
CA SER A 215 7.76 18.36 17.38
C SER A 215 7.26 16.97 17.80
N GLY A 216 7.27 16.00 16.90
CA GLY A 216 6.57 14.72 17.05
C GLY A 216 5.08 14.82 16.74
N VAL A 217 4.62 15.94 16.19
CA VAL A 217 3.21 16.18 15.82
C VAL A 217 3.13 16.62 14.36
N VAL A 218 2.60 15.74 13.52
CA VAL A 218 2.31 16.03 12.11
C VAL A 218 1.08 16.93 12.05
N THR A 219 1.25 18.15 11.55
CA THR A 219 0.15 19.12 11.41
C THR A 219 -0.56 19.00 10.08
N PHE A 220 -1.83 19.37 10.04
CA PHE A 220 -2.65 19.27 8.84
C PHE A 220 -2.54 20.53 7.99
N GLY A 221 -2.83 20.39 6.69
CA GLY A 221 -2.92 21.52 5.77
C GLY A 221 -3.97 22.55 6.20
N LYS A 222 -3.96 23.72 5.55
CA LYS A 222 -4.94 24.80 5.83
C LYS A 222 -6.40 24.38 5.58
N ASN A 223 -6.59 23.36 4.76
CA ASN A 223 -7.87 22.69 4.50
C ASN A 223 -8.26 21.66 5.58
N LEU A 224 -7.45 21.51 6.64
CA LEU A 224 -7.61 20.56 7.76
C LEU A 224 -7.59 19.09 7.31
N VAL A 225 -6.86 18.80 6.25
CA VAL A 225 -6.62 17.46 5.74
C VAL A 225 -5.16 17.11 5.99
N LEU A 226 -4.89 15.85 6.31
CA LEU A 226 -3.54 15.33 6.41
C LEU A 226 -3.01 15.01 5.01
N ASP A 227 -1.85 15.57 4.67
CA ASP A 227 -1.13 15.22 3.44
C ASP A 227 -0.20 14.02 3.72
N ILE A 228 -0.34 12.96 2.93
CA ILE A 228 0.45 11.73 3.11
C ILE A 228 1.73 11.83 2.29
N SER A 229 2.88 11.56 2.92
CA SER A 229 4.17 11.51 2.25
C SER A 229 4.23 10.42 1.19
N GLY A 230 5.12 10.56 0.21
CA GLY A 230 5.36 9.56 -0.83
C GLY A 230 6.41 8.53 -0.40
N SER A 231 6.94 7.80 -1.39
CA SER A 231 7.96 6.75 -1.19
C SER A 231 9.20 7.25 -0.45
N GLU A 232 9.73 8.42 -0.84
CA GLU A 232 10.92 9.05 -0.24
C GLU A 232 10.61 9.88 1.03
N GLY A 233 9.39 9.78 1.55
CA GLY A 233 8.93 10.53 2.72
C GLY A 233 9.78 10.29 3.97
N PRO A 234 10.01 11.33 4.81
CA PRO A 234 9.33 12.62 4.79
C PRO A 234 10.12 13.69 4.01
N LEU A 235 9.48 14.36 3.06
CA LEU A 235 10.05 15.49 2.32
C LEU A 235 9.30 16.80 2.63
N ALA A 236 10.03 17.91 2.65
CA ALA A 236 9.43 19.23 2.85
C ALA A 236 8.44 19.65 1.75
N SER A 237 8.47 18.97 0.60
CA SER A 237 7.53 19.15 -0.50
C SER A 237 6.21 18.38 -0.33
N ASP A 238 6.15 17.37 0.55
CA ASP A 238 4.98 16.49 0.68
C ASP A 238 3.68 17.25 0.99
N PRO A 239 3.65 18.27 1.88
CA PRO A 239 2.43 19.04 2.15
C PRO A 239 1.91 19.87 0.97
N ALA A 240 2.68 20.02 -0.12
CA ALA A 240 2.23 20.78 -1.28
C ALA A 240 1.24 20.00 -2.16
N GLY A 241 1.17 18.68 -2.00
CA GLY A 241 0.32 17.84 -2.86
C GLY A 241 -0.13 16.51 -2.26
N GLY A 242 0.43 16.07 -1.13
CA GLY A 242 0.14 14.75 -0.56
C GLY A 242 0.45 13.64 -1.57
N PRO A 243 1.72 13.40 -1.92
CA PRO A 243 2.05 12.41 -2.95
C PRO A 243 1.50 11.01 -2.63
N GLY A 244 1.46 10.59 -1.36
CA GLY A 244 0.83 9.33 -0.95
C GLY A 244 -0.71 9.36 -0.94
N GLY A 245 -1.33 10.51 -1.23
CA GLY A 245 -2.74 10.79 -1.04
C GLY A 245 -2.99 11.75 0.11
N GLN A 246 -4.24 11.83 0.55
CA GLN A 246 -4.72 12.75 1.56
C GLN A 246 -5.79 12.12 2.43
N LEU A 247 -5.85 12.51 3.69
CA LEU A 247 -6.74 11.90 4.68
C LEU A 247 -7.51 12.96 5.50
N ASP A 248 -8.83 12.92 5.43
CA ASP A 248 -9.74 13.72 6.27
C ASP A 248 -10.11 12.91 7.52
N LEU A 249 -9.58 13.33 8.68
CA LEU A 249 -9.87 12.71 9.99
C LEU A 249 -11.06 13.37 10.71
N GLY A 250 -11.87 14.18 10.00
CA GLY A 250 -12.90 15.02 10.63
C GLY A 250 -12.31 16.10 11.52
N ALA A 251 -11.09 16.56 11.19
CA ALA A 251 -10.36 17.52 11.99
C ALA A 251 -11.09 18.85 12.13
N THR A 252 -10.89 19.46 13.29
CA THR A 252 -11.28 20.85 13.54
C THR A 252 -10.00 21.66 13.78
N ARG A 253 -10.09 23.00 13.75
CA ARG A 253 -8.91 23.84 14.07
C ARG A 253 -8.29 23.52 15.43
N ALA A 254 -9.06 22.99 16.38
CA ALA A 254 -8.60 22.58 17.71
C ALA A 254 -8.01 21.15 17.76
N LYS A 255 -8.14 20.37 16.69
CA LYS A 255 -7.64 18.99 16.54
C LYS A 255 -7.09 18.80 15.12
N SER A 256 -5.92 19.39 14.85
CA SER A 256 -5.34 19.48 13.50
C SER A 256 -3.96 18.84 13.40
N GLY A 257 -3.74 17.74 14.13
CA GLY A 257 -2.50 16.99 14.02
C GLY A 257 -2.58 15.57 14.54
N LEU A 258 -1.58 14.78 14.16
CA LEU A 258 -1.32 13.42 14.62
C LEU A 258 0.00 13.36 15.36
N THR A 259 0.02 12.66 16.48
CA THR A 259 1.23 12.43 17.27
C THR A 259 1.93 11.17 16.77
N PHE A 260 3.22 11.28 16.49
CA PHE A 260 4.08 10.14 16.21
C PHE A 260 4.29 9.33 17.49
N LEU A 261 3.92 8.05 17.46
CA LEU A 261 3.96 7.15 18.61
C LEU A 261 5.21 6.25 18.60
N GLY A 262 5.82 6.06 17.44
CA GLY A 262 7.03 5.26 17.27
C GLY A 262 7.09 4.62 15.89
N GLU A 263 8.14 3.84 15.67
CA GLU A 263 8.35 3.07 14.46
C GLU A 263 8.81 1.66 14.81
N LYS A 264 8.50 0.70 13.94
CA LYS A 264 8.90 -0.70 14.09
C LYS A 264 9.20 -1.27 12.73
N THR A 265 10.31 -1.99 12.63
CA THR A 265 10.63 -2.79 11.45
C THR A 265 10.19 -4.24 11.70
N ILE A 266 9.46 -4.82 10.77
CA ILE A 266 9.03 -6.22 10.79
C ILE A 266 9.45 -6.82 9.46
N GLU A 267 10.38 -7.78 9.52
CA GLU A 267 11.13 -8.25 8.35
C GLU A 267 11.76 -7.05 7.61
N ASP A 268 11.49 -6.87 6.31
CA ASP A 268 12.07 -5.80 5.49
C ASP A 268 11.22 -4.52 5.44
N SER A 269 10.05 -4.49 6.09
CA SER A 269 9.15 -3.34 6.08
C SER A 269 9.23 -2.53 7.36
N THR A 270 9.31 -1.20 7.25
CA THR A 270 9.24 -0.29 8.40
C THR A 270 7.87 0.36 8.49
N TYR A 271 7.30 0.36 9.69
CA TYR A 271 5.97 0.90 9.98
C TYR A 271 6.08 2.07 10.95
N TYR A 272 5.43 3.18 10.63
CA TYR A 272 5.40 4.40 11.43
C TYR A 272 4.00 4.58 12.02
N TYR A 273 3.92 4.67 13.35
CA TYR A 273 2.67 4.65 14.09
C TYR A 273 2.25 6.05 14.50
N TYR A 274 0.99 6.38 14.25
CA TYR A 274 0.41 7.68 14.56
C TYR A 274 -0.93 7.53 15.27
N GLY A 275 -1.18 8.42 16.22
CA GLY A 275 -2.45 8.51 16.94
C GLY A 275 -2.76 9.94 17.36
N THR A 276 -3.71 10.10 18.27
CA THR A 276 -3.97 11.41 18.89
C THR A 276 -2.90 11.72 19.95
N SER A 277 -2.85 12.98 20.40
CA SER A 277 -2.00 13.39 21.53
C SER A 277 -2.37 12.74 22.88
N HIS A 278 -3.48 12.01 22.92
CA HIS A 278 -3.96 11.26 24.08
C HIS A 278 -4.08 9.78 23.76
N SER A 279 -3.27 9.28 22.82
CA SER A 279 -3.31 7.88 22.42
C SER A 279 -3.24 6.97 23.64
N THR A 280 -4.15 6.00 23.70
CA THR A 280 -4.19 4.94 24.72
C THR A 280 -3.63 3.63 24.21
N VAL A 281 -3.13 3.60 22.98
CA VAL A 281 -2.54 2.41 22.37
C VAL A 281 -1.18 2.15 23.00
N ASP A 282 -1.01 0.94 23.55
CA ASP A 282 0.26 0.49 24.12
C ASP A 282 1.13 -0.15 23.02
N LEU A 283 2.06 0.65 22.50
CA LEU A 283 3.08 0.17 21.57
C LEU A 283 4.32 -0.24 22.36
N SER A 284 4.26 -1.44 22.95
CA SER A 284 5.44 -2.07 23.52
C SER A 284 6.32 -2.61 22.38
N PHE A 285 7.21 -1.75 21.88
CA PHE A 285 8.28 -2.17 20.97
C PHE A 285 9.31 -2.95 21.79
N ALA A 286 9.17 -4.28 21.83
CA ALA A 286 10.15 -5.20 22.44
C ALA A 286 11.39 -5.36 21.55
#